data_AF-A0A240UEU3-F1
#
_entry.id   AF-A0A240UEU3-F1
#
_cell.length_a   1.000
_cell.length_b   1.000
_cell.length_c   1.000
_cell.angle_alpha   90.00
_cell.angle_beta   90.00
_cell.angle_gamma   90.00
#
_symmetry.space_group_name_H-M   'P 1'
#
loop_
_entity.id
_entity.type
_entity.pdbx_description
1 polymer ?
#
loop_
_entity_poly.entity_id
_entity_poly.type
_entity_poly.pdbx_seq_one_letter_code
_entity_poly.pdbx_strand_id
1 'polypeptide(L)'
;MAHAHHTALSIVLAFTLSASPLAQASSALAVEMGCNNCHSNTFHPNAPSFQQLADQSAKRRGETGAEDHLMSELRKPRLVGRIGAHEHLSEESARALARWILDGAH
;
A
#
# COMPACT_ATOMS: atom_id res chain seq x y z
N MET A 1 17.03 51.11 -22.15
CA MET A 1 17.74 50.54 -20.99
C MET A 1 17.03 51.06 -19.74
N ALA A 2 16.55 50.30 -18.76
CA ALA A 2 16.66 48.89 -18.45
C ALA A 2 15.55 48.54 -17.41
N HIS A 3 14.86 47.42 -17.67
CA HIS A 3 14.21 46.49 -16.74
C HIS A 3 13.21 47.03 -15.70
N ALA A 4 11.93 47.07 -16.08
CA ALA A 4 10.82 46.87 -15.16
C ALA A 4 10.89 45.40 -14.67
N HIS A 5 11.19 45.22 -13.39
CA HIS A 5 11.18 43.92 -12.75
C HIS A 5 9.75 43.43 -12.67
N HIS A 6 9.31 42.68 -13.68
CA HIS A 6 8.19 41.77 -13.54
C HIS A 6 8.55 40.79 -12.42
N THR A 7 8.06 41.08 -11.21
CA THR A 7 8.00 40.13 -10.11
C THR A 7 7.04 39.02 -10.55
N ALA A 8 7.57 38.08 -11.33
CA ALA A 8 6.95 36.79 -11.56
C ALA A 8 6.87 36.14 -10.19
N LEU A 9 5.69 36.22 -9.58
CA LEU A 9 5.35 35.48 -8.38
C LEU A 9 5.34 34.00 -8.80
N SER A 10 6.50 33.38 -8.74
CA SER A 10 6.66 31.94 -8.90
C SER A 10 5.81 31.28 -7.83
N ILE A 11 4.61 30.83 -8.21
CA ILE A 11 3.79 29.92 -7.43
C ILE A 11 4.58 28.62 -7.37
N VAL A 12 5.42 28.50 -6.34
CA VAL A 12 6.01 27.22 -5.94
C VAL A 12 4.86 26.39 -5.42
N LEU A 13 4.30 25.56 -6.30
CA LEU A 13 3.36 24.51 -5.95
C LEU A 13 4.12 23.49 -5.10
N ALA A 14 4.20 23.75 -3.80
CA ALA A 14 4.66 22.78 -2.82
C ALA A 14 3.64 21.64 -2.81
N PHE A 15 3.91 20.61 -3.61
CA PHE A 15 3.30 19.30 -3.45
C PHE A 15 3.80 18.76 -2.12
N THR A 16 3.16 19.16 -1.02
CA THR A 16 3.27 18.45 0.25
C THR A 16 2.71 17.06 0.00
N LEU A 17 3.60 16.09 -0.17
CA LEU A 17 3.30 14.66 -0.18
C LEU A 17 2.63 14.34 1.14
N SER A 18 1.32 14.56 1.18
CA SER A 18 0.48 14.30 2.35
C SER A 18 0.31 12.79 2.32
N ALA A 19 1.19 12.08 3.03
CA ALA A 19 0.94 10.67 3.31
C ALA A 19 -0.46 10.61 3.94
N SER A 20 -1.42 10.02 3.22
CA SER A 20 -2.80 9.95 3.67
C SER A 20 -2.82 9.35 5.09
N PRO A 21 -3.57 9.89 6.06
CA PRO A 21 -3.64 9.31 7.40
C PRO A 21 -4.06 7.83 7.35
N LEU A 22 -4.81 7.45 6.31
CA LEU A 22 -5.17 6.07 6.01
C LEU A 22 -3.95 5.18 5.64
N ALA A 23 -2.98 5.73 4.91
CA ALA A 23 -1.78 5.00 4.49
C ALA A 23 -0.83 4.75 5.67
N GLN A 24 -0.62 5.77 6.52
CA GLN A 24 0.15 5.63 7.75
C GLN A 24 -0.53 4.71 8.78
N ALA A 25 -1.86 4.73 8.87
CA ALA A 25 -2.60 3.77 9.70
C ALA A 25 -2.45 2.33 9.18
N SER A 26 -2.43 2.14 7.86
CA SER A 26 -2.32 0.81 7.26
C SER A 26 -0.91 0.22 7.39
N SER A 27 0.14 1.04 7.30
CA SER A 27 1.51 0.58 7.55
C SER A 27 1.74 0.20 9.02
N ALA A 28 1.16 0.94 9.96
CA ALA A 28 1.15 0.57 11.38
C ALA A 28 0.35 -0.72 11.62
N LEU A 29 -0.81 -0.86 10.98
CA LEU A 29 -1.63 -2.07 11.03
C LEU A 29 -0.88 -3.30 10.49
N ALA A 30 -0.11 -3.15 9.40
CA ALA A 30 0.69 -4.24 8.85
C ALA A 30 1.78 -4.72 9.82
N VAL A 31 2.33 -3.81 10.64
CA VAL A 31 3.27 -4.16 11.72
C VAL A 31 2.53 -4.88 12.84
N GLU A 32 1.42 -4.32 13.32
CA GLU A 32 0.61 -4.85 14.42
C GLU A 32 0.12 -6.28 14.13
N MET A 33 -0.35 -6.52 12.91
CA MET A 33 -0.83 -7.83 12.46
C MET A 33 0.30 -8.80 12.07
N GLY A 34 1.56 -8.38 12.22
CA GLY A 34 2.74 -9.21 11.96
C GLY A 34 3.00 -9.51 10.49
N CYS A 35 2.43 -8.73 9.56
CA CYS A 35 2.59 -8.94 8.12
C CYS A 35 4.07 -8.78 7.69
N ASN A 36 4.82 -7.91 8.36
CA ASN A 36 6.25 -7.70 8.12
C ASN A 36 7.12 -8.95 8.37
N ASN A 37 6.64 -9.94 9.14
CA ASN A 37 7.40 -11.17 9.35
C ASN A 37 7.67 -11.93 8.04
N CYS A 38 6.82 -11.74 7.03
CA CYS A 38 6.97 -12.34 5.71
C CYS A 38 7.12 -11.29 4.60
N HIS A 39 6.45 -10.14 4.70
CA HIS A 39 6.34 -9.14 3.63
C HIS A 39 7.29 -7.94 3.79
N SER A 40 8.29 -8.03 4.67
CA SER A 40 9.31 -6.98 4.81
C SER A 40 10.10 -6.73 3.50
N ASN A 41 10.96 -5.72 3.51
CA ASN A 41 11.85 -5.43 2.38
C ASN A 41 13.01 -6.45 2.26
N THR A 42 13.20 -7.30 3.28
CA THR A 42 14.15 -8.41 3.22
C THR A 42 13.51 -9.56 2.43
N PHE A 43 14.30 -10.23 1.59
CA PHE A 43 13.82 -11.38 0.82
C PHE A 43 13.23 -12.47 1.72
N HIS A 44 11.99 -12.88 1.40
CA HIS A 44 11.35 -14.06 1.95
C HIS A 44 10.99 -15.03 0.81
N PRO A 45 11.40 -16.30 0.87
CA PRO A 45 11.30 -17.23 -0.28
C PRO A 45 9.87 -17.48 -0.75
N ASN A 46 8.88 -17.26 0.11
CA ASN A 46 7.48 -17.59 -0.15
C ASN A 46 6.53 -16.38 -0.06
N ALA A 47 7.07 -15.16 0.06
CA ALA A 47 6.28 -13.93 0.17
C ALA A 47 7.01 -12.76 -0.53
N PRO A 48 6.33 -12.04 -1.44
CA PRO A 48 6.87 -10.79 -1.99
C PRO A 48 6.91 -9.71 -0.90
N SER A 49 7.81 -8.75 -1.03
CA SER A 49 7.77 -7.52 -0.22
C SER A 49 6.51 -6.70 -0.50
N PHE A 50 6.16 -5.77 0.40
CA PHE A 50 5.09 -4.81 0.15
C PHE A 50 5.28 -3.97 -1.11
N GLN A 51 6.52 -3.57 -1.42
CA GLN A 51 6.83 -2.84 -2.66
C GLN A 51 6.52 -3.70 -3.89
N GLN A 52 6.92 -4.97 -3.88
CA GLN A 52 6.61 -5.89 -4.98
C GLN A 52 5.10 -6.14 -5.11
N LEU A 53 4.35 -6.19 -4.00
CA LEU A 53 2.89 -6.29 -4.03
C LEU A 53 2.26 -5.04 -4.63
N ALA A 54 2.73 -3.86 -4.25
CA ALA A 54 2.29 -2.58 -4.82
C ALA A 54 2.55 -2.54 -6.33
N ASP A 55 3.76 -2.88 -6.79
CA ASP A 55 4.11 -2.93 -8.20
C ASP A 55 3.23 -3.91 -8.98
N GLN A 56 3.00 -5.10 -8.43
CA GLN A 56 2.12 -6.11 -9.04
C GLN A 56 0.66 -5.68 -9.07
N SER A 57 0.22 -4.89 -8.09
CA SER A 57 -1.16 -4.41 -7.94
C SER A 57 -1.41 -3.11 -8.71
N ALA A 58 -0.36 -2.37 -9.08
CA ALA A 58 -0.45 -1.11 -9.81
C ALA A 58 -1.24 -1.26 -11.12
N LYS A 59 -1.09 -2.39 -11.81
CA LYS A 59 -1.85 -2.71 -13.04
C LYS A 59 -3.37 -2.79 -12.83
N ARG A 60 -3.81 -3.01 -11.59
CA ARG A 60 -5.22 -3.13 -11.20
C ARG A 60 -5.77 -1.86 -10.55
N ARG A 61 -4.94 -0.83 -10.37
CA ARG A 61 -5.38 0.41 -9.71
C ARG A 61 -6.50 1.07 -10.51
N GLY A 62 -7.62 1.36 -9.84
CA GLY A 62 -8.80 1.96 -10.46
C GLY A 62 -9.72 0.97 -11.20
N GLU A 63 -9.37 -0.33 -11.25
CA GLU A 63 -10.28 -1.36 -11.74
C GLU A 63 -11.39 -1.63 -10.71
N THR A 64 -12.64 -1.72 -11.18
CA THR A 64 -13.75 -2.20 -10.36
C THR A 64 -13.45 -3.62 -9.87
N GLY A 65 -13.42 -3.82 -8.55
CA GLY A 65 -13.15 -5.12 -7.91
C GLY A 65 -11.67 -5.42 -7.64
N ALA A 66 -10.75 -4.48 -7.86
CA ALA A 66 -9.33 -4.66 -7.52
C ALA A 66 -9.09 -4.95 -6.03
N GLU A 67 -9.84 -4.28 -5.17
CA GLU A 67 -9.84 -4.50 -3.72
C GLU A 67 -10.35 -5.90 -3.37
N ASP A 68 -11.49 -6.31 -3.93
CA ASP A 68 -12.06 -7.64 -3.72
C ASP A 68 -11.12 -8.76 -4.20
N HIS A 69 -10.38 -8.52 -5.28
CA HIS A 69 -9.36 -9.45 -5.75
C HIS A 69 -8.24 -9.64 -4.74
N LEU A 70 -7.68 -8.56 -4.19
CA LEU A 70 -6.67 -8.66 -3.13
C LEU A 70 -7.24 -9.27 -1.85
N MET A 71 -8.52 -9.02 -1.55
CA MET A 71 -9.22 -9.67 -0.45
C MET A 71 -9.38 -11.17 -0.63
N SER A 72 -9.65 -11.61 -1.84
CA SER A 72 -9.68 -13.02 -2.19
C SER A 72 -8.29 -13.66 -2.00
N GLU A 73 -7.22 -13.01 -2.45
CA GLU A 73 -5.85 -13.54 -2.31
C GLU A 73 -5.38 -13.59 -0.86
N LEU A 74 -5.72 -12.60 -0.02
CA LEU A 74 -5.40 -12.63 1.42
C LEU A 74 -6.08 -13.80 2.15
N ARG A 75 -7.33 -14.10 1.77
CA ARG A 75 -8.15 -15.18 2.35
C ARG A 75 -7.95 -16.54 1.68
N LYS A 76 -7.14 -16.61 0.61
CA LYS A 76 -6.99 -17.81 -0.21
C LYS A 76 -6.29 -18.90 0.59
N PRO A 77 -6.90 -20.09 0.75
CA PRO A 77 -6.22 -21.21 1.38
C PRO A 77 -5.01 -21.61 0.51
N ARG A 78 -3.84 -21.75 1.13
CA ARG A 78 -2.64 -22.28 0.46
C ARG A 78 -2.71 -23.80 0.42
N LEU A 79 -2.08 -24.40 -0.59
CA LEU A 79 -1.99 -25.85 -0.77
C LEU A 79 -1.29 -26.56 0.41
N VAL A 80 -0.47 -25.84 1.18
CA VAL A 80 0.24 -26.36 2.34
C VAL A 80 0.07 -25.39 3.51
N GLY A 81 -0.85 -25.72 4.43
CA GLY A 81 -1.08 -24.96 5.66
C GLY A 81 -1.85 -23.65 5.48
N ARG A 82 -2.31 -23.11 6.61
CA ARG A 82 -2.95 -21.79 6.71
C ARG A 82 -1.93 -20.82 7.30
N ILE A 83 -1.91 -19.57 6.82
CA ILE A 83 -1.01 -18.54 7.37
C ILE A 83 -1.75 -17.90 8.54
N GLY A 84 -1.40 -18.26 9.77
CA GLY A 84 -2.12 -17.80 10.97
C GLY A 84 -2.28 -16.27 11.04
N ALA A 85 -1.28 -15.50 10.59
CA ALA A 85 -1.38 -14.04 10.51
C ALA A 85 -2.51 -13.55 9.59
N HIS A 86 -2.80 -14.25 8.49
CA HIS A 86 -3.90 -13.88 7.58
C HIS A 86 -5.27 -14.24 8.17
N GLU A 87 -5.34 -15.27 9.02
CA GLU A 87 -6.61 -15.73 9.61
C GLU A 87 -7.12 -14.82 10.72
N HIS A 88 -6.20 -14.17 11.44
CA HIS A 88 -6.55 -13.24 12.51
C HIS A 88 -6.97 -11.86 11.99
N LEU A 89 -6.84 -11.59 10.68
CA LEU A 89 -7.32 -10.35 10.09
C LEU A 89 -8.84 -10.32 10.08
N SER A 90 -9.40 -9.31 10.75
CA SER A 90 -10.79 -8.92 10.53
C SER A 90 -11.00 -8.47 9.08
N GLU A 91 -12.25 -8.46 8.61
CA GLU A 91 -12.55 -7.98 7.27
C GLU A 91 -12.13 -6.52 7.06
N GLU A 92 -12.34 -5.67 8.06
CA GLU A 92 -11.95 -4.26 8.00
C GLU A 92 -10.43 -4.09 7.85
N SER A 93 -9.63 -4.83 8.64
CA SER A 93 -8.18 -4.72 8.62
C SER A 93 -7.62 -5.25 7.32
N ALA A 94 -8.15 -6.37 6.84
CA ALA A 94 -7.79 -6.90 5.54
C ALA A 94 -8.09 -5.85 4.45
N ARG A 95 -9.29 -5.26 4.44
CA ARG A 95 -9.69 -4.28 3.43
C ARG A 95 -8.82 -3.02 3.46
N ALA A 96 -8.47 -2.53 4.64
CA ALA A 96 -7.54 -1.42 4.81
C ALA A 96 -6.16 -1.74 4.20
N LEU A 97 -5.61 -2.92 4.49
CA LEU A 97 -4.33 -3.37 3.93
C LEU A 97 -4.38 -3.52 2.41
N ALA A 98 -5.47 -4.07 1.85
CA ALA A 98 -5.65 -4.22 0.41
C ALA A 98 -5.69 -2.86 -0.31
N ARG A 99 -6.43 -1.89 0.23
CA ARG A 99 -6.46 -0.52 -0.30
C ARG A 99 -5.08 0.12 -0.27
N TRP A 100 -4.39 0.01 0.86
CA TRP A 100 -3.05 0.56 1.01
C TRP A 100 -2.05 -0.05 0.01
N ILE A 101 -2.10 -1.36 -0.24
CA ILE A 101 -1.28 -2.00 -1.27
C ILE A 101 -1.62 -1.47 -2.67
N LEU A 102 -2.91 -1.31 -3.00
CA LEU A 102 -3.34 -0.74 -4.30
C LEU A 102 -2.86 0.69 -4.48
N ASP A 103 -2.88 1.49 -3.41
CA ASP A 103 -2.40 2.88 -3.40
C ASP A 103 -0.87 2.98 -3.44
N GLY A 104 -0.16 1.87 -3.26
CA GLY A 104 1.27 1.76 -3.54
C GLY A 104 2.14 1.46 -2.33
N ALA A 105 1.54 1.05 -1.21
CA ALA A 105 2.21 0.64 0.01
C ALA A 105 3.24 1.66 0.57
N HIS A 106 2.94 2.95 0.45
CA HIS A 106 3.74 4.06 0.99
C HIS A 106 3.07 4.73 2.19
#